data_AF-A0A5J4PMC1-F1
#
_entry.id   AF-A0A5J4PMC1-F1
#
_cell.length_a   1.000
_cell.length_b   1.000
_cell.length_c   1.000
_cell.angle_alpha   90.00
_cell.angle_beta   90.00
_cell.angle_gamma   90.00
#
_symmetry.space_group_name_H-M   'P 1'
#
loop_
_entity.id
_entity.type
_entity.pdbx_description
1 polymer ?
#
loop_
_entity_poly.entity_id
_entity_poly.type
_entity_poly.pdbx_seq_one_letter_code
_entity_poly.pdbx_strand_id
1 'polypeptide(L)'
;EYAIDARIKGGRRNMIMSHEYDRLLPMDILPEYLLKAIITNDIDRMEQLGIYEVAPEDFALCEFACSSKQELQRIVRTGLDNLRAEMV
;
A
#
# COMPACT_ATOMS: atom_id res chain seq x y z
N GLU A 1 -11.94 19.65 21.76
CA GLU A 1 -10.65 18.99 21.50
C GLU A 1 -10.93 17.75 20.64
N TYR A 2 -10.24 17.60 19.51
CA TYR A 2 -10.46 16.46 18.60
C TYR A 2 -9.52 15.32 19.00
N ALA A 3 -10.06 14.21 19.48
CA ALA A 3 -9.28 13.02 19.78
C ALA A 3 -9.01 12.26 18.47
N ILE A 4 -7.75 12.23 18.06
CA ILE A 4 -7.31 11.48 16.88
C ILE A 4 -7.46 9.99 17.20
N ASP A 5 -8.22 9.26 16.37
CA ASP A 5 -8.64 7.89 16.65
C ASP A 5 -8.51 7.02 15.39
N ALA A 6 -7.84 5.88 15.52
CA ALA A 6 -7.56 4.92 14.43
C ALA A 6 -8.31 3.58 14.60
N ARG A 7 -9.44 3.57 15.33
CA ARG A 7 -10.24 2.36 15.54
C ARG A 7 -10.73 1.74 14.21
N ILE A 8 -10.64 0.41 14.12
CA ILE A 8 -11.22 -0.41 13.04
C ILE A 8 -12.75 -0.48 13.25
N LYS A 9 -13.46 0.57 12.86
CA LYS A 9 -14.93 0.60 12.85
C LYS A 9 -15.45 -0.02 11.55
N GLY A 10 -15.59 -1.34 11.50
CA GLY A 10 -16.16 -2.06 10.35
C GLY A 10 -15.52 -3.41 10.04
N GLY A 11 -16.05 -4.10 9.02
CA GLY A 11 -15.51 -5.35 8.49
C GLY A 11 -14.43 -5.13 7.42
N ARG A 12 -13.93 -6.22 6.81
CA ARG A 12 -12.94 -6.16 5.72
C ARG A 12 -13.49 -5.37 4.52
N ARG A 13 -12.67 -4.47 3.97
CA ARG A 13 -12.98 -3.65 2.78
C ARG A 13 -12.03 -4.02 1.65
N ASN A 14 -12.51 -3.94 0.42
CA ASN A 14 -11.68 -4.10 -0.76
C ASN A 14 -11.01 -2.77 -1.12
N MET A 15 -9.82 -2.83 -1.73
CA MET A 15 -9.12 -1.66 -2.27
C MET A 15 -9.91 -1.07 -3.45
N ILE A 16 -10.20 0.22 -3.40
CA ILE A 16 -10.75 1.02 -4.51
C ILE A 16 -9.72 2.06 -4.96
N MET A 17 -9.88 2.63 -6.16
CA MET A 17 -9.04 3.78 -6.55
C MET A 17 -9.68 5.06 -6.05
N SER A 18 -9.20 5.60 -4.92
CA SER A 18 -9.71 6.83 -4.31
C SER A 18 -8.79 8.04 -4.53
N HIS A 19 -7.59 7.83 -5.05
CA HIS A 19 -6.52 8.83 -5.17
C HIS A 19 -6.18 9.51 -3.84
N GLU A 20 -6.40 8.82 -2.73
CA GLU A 20 -6.15 9.34 -1.38
C GLU A 20 -4.64 9.35 -1.10
N TYR A 21 -3.92 8.34 -1.57
CA TYR A 21 -2.49 8.16 -1.27
C TYR A 21 -1.60 9.07 -2.12
N ASP A 22 -2.04 9.46 -3.32
CA ASP A 22 -1.31 10.34 -4.25
C ASP A 22 -0.96 11.70 -3.62
N ARG A 23 -1.73 12.16 -2.63
CA ARG A 23 -1.47 13.43 -1.92
C ARG A 23 -0.59 13.29 -0.69
N LEU A 24 -0.37 12.05 -0.24
CA LEU A 24 0.32 11.74 1.01
C LEU A 24 1.73 11.22 0.76
N LEU A 25 1.91 10.52 -0.36
CA LEU A 25 3.20 9.97 -0.74
C LEU A 25 4.00 11.03 -1.54
N PRO A 26 5.20 11.42 -1.09
CA PRO A 26 6.03 12.41 -1.80
C PRO A 26 6.82 11.84 -2.98
N MET A 27 6.71 10.53 -3.23
CA MET A 27 7.42 9.82 -4.30
C MET A 27 6.68 9.94 -5.64
N ASP A 28 7.42 9.94 -6.75
CA ASP A 28 6.86 9.94 -8.10
C ASP A 28 6.46 8.51 -8.54
N ILE A 29 5.51 7.93 -7.80
CA ILE A 29 4.97 6.59 -8.08
C ILE A 29 3.45 6.62 -8.04
N LEU A 30 2.82 5.57 -8.56
CA LEU A 30 1.37 5.38 -8.51
C LEU A 30 1.01 4.40 -7.37
N PRO A 31 0.83 4.89 -6.12
CA PRO A 31 0.72 4.02 -4.94
C PRO A 31 -0.47 3.07 -4.99
N GLU A 32 -1.65 3.55 -5.40
CA GLU A 32 -2.86 2.70 -5.47
C GLU A 32 -2.75 1.61 -6.53
N TYR A 33 -2.10 1.91 -7.66
CA TYR A 33 -1.84 0.93 -8.71
C TYR A 33 -0.81 -0.10 -8.25
N LEU A 34 0.24 0.34 -7.57
CA LEU A 34 1.27 -0.55 -7.01
C LEU A 34 0.67 -1.49 -5.96
N LEU A 35 -0.11 -0.94 -5.02
CA LEU A 35 -0.79 -1.73 -4.00
C LEU A 35 -1.77 -2.74 -4.61
N LYS A 36 -2.49 -2.38 -5.68
CA LYS A 36 -3.32 -3.36 -6.41
C LYS A 36 -2.49 -4.45 -7.05
N ALA A 37 -1.38 -4.13 -7.72
CA ALA A 37 -0.50 -5.11 -8.34
C ALA A 37 0.02 -6.11 -7.30
N ILE A 38 0.39 -5.63 -6.10
CA ILE A 38 0.80 -6.47 -4.98
C ILE A 38 -0.34 -7.38 -4.50
N ILE A 39 -1.56 -6.85 -4.32
CA ILE A 39 -2.73 -7.63 -3.90
C ILE A 39 -3.08 -8.73 -4.92
N THR A 40 -2.97 -8.43 -6.21
CA THR A 40 -3.21 -9.40 -7.29
C THR A 40 -2.02 -10.32 -7.56
N ASN A 41 -0.90 -10.10 -6.88
CA ASN A 41 0.36 -10.81 -7.06
C ASN A 41 0.88 -10.78 -8.52
N ASP A 42 0.75 -9.62 -9.17
CA ASP A 42 1.21 -9.37 -10.54
C ASP A 42 2.63 -8.78 -10.53
N ILE A 43 3.64 -9.65 -10.67
CA ILE A 43 5.07 -9.34 -10.50
C ILE A 43 5.56 -8.35 -11.57
N ASP A 44 5.28 -8.62 -12.85
CA ASP A 44 5.66 -7.72 -13.95
C ASP A 44 5.15 -6.29 -13.72
N ARG A 45 3.92 -6.16 -13.21
CA ARG A 45 3.32 -4.86 -12.94
C ARG A 45 3.89 -4.20 -11.69
N MET A 46 4.26 -4.97 -10.67
CA MET A 46 4.95 -4.44 -9.49
C MET A 46 6.29 -3.81 -9.89
N GLU A 47 7.08 -4.48 -10.74
CA GLU A 47 8.36 -3.95 -11.24
C GLU A 47 8.18 -2.66 -12.03
N GLN A 48 7.23 -2.62 -12.98
CA GLN A 48 6.93 -1.44 -13.79
C GLN A 48 6.48 -0.23 -12.96
N LEU A 49 5.87 -0.48 -11.80
CA LEU A 49 5.37 0.55 -10.90
C LEU A 49 6.39 0.95 -9.81
N GLY A 50 7.61 0.42 -9.87
CA GLY A 50 8.71 0.87 -9.00
C GLY A 50 8.75 0.22 -7.62
N ILE A 51 8.32 -1.05 -7.48
CA ILE A 51 8.34 -1.75 -6.18
C ILE A 51 9.73 -1.82 -5.52
N TYR A 52 10.82 -1.72 -6.29
CA TYR A 52 12.19 -1.74 -5.76
C TYR A 52 12.60 -0.45 -5.05
N GLU A 53 11.89 0.65 -5.30
CA GLU A 53 12.21 1.96 -4.71
C GLU A 53 11.48 2.20 -3.39
N VAL A 54 10.55 1.31 -3.02
CA VAL A 54 9.70 1.49 -1.85
C VAL A 54 10.07 0.56 -0.70
N ALA A 55 9.93 1.08 0.51
CA ALA A 55 9.91 0.30 1.73
C ALA A 55 8.49 0.33 2.34
N PRO A 56 8.10 -0.69 3.13
CA PRO A 56 6.79 -0.68 3.80
C PRO A 56 6.56 0.58 4.63
N GLU A 57 7.58 1.05 5.32
CA GLU A 57 7.55 2.22 6.20
C GLU A 57 7.13 3.51 5.46
N ASP A 58 7.37 3.61 4.15
CA ASP A 58 6.94 4.74 3.33
C ASP A 58 5.41 4.87 3.26
N PHE A 59 4.70 3.75 3.44
CA PHE A 59 3.24 3.70 3.44
C PHE A 59 2.61 3.92 4.82
N ALA A 60 3.40 4.19 5.87
CA ALA A 60 2.88 4.38 7.24
C ALA A 60 1.90 5.56 7.34
N LEU A 61 2.21 6.69 6.68
CA LEU A 61 1.32 7.85 6.65
C LEU A 61 0.03 7.55 5.87
N CYS A 62 0.16 6.87 4.73
CA CYS A 62 -0.96 6.44 3.91
C CYS A 62 -1.88 5.48 4.67
N GLU A 63 -1.33 4.55 5.45
CA GLU A 63 -2.07 3.61 6.29
C GLU A 63 -2.83 4.34 7.41
N PHE A 64 -2.18 5.29 8.06
CA PHE A 64 -2.81 6.10 9.10
C PHE A 64 -4.01 6.89 8.57
N ALA A 65 -3.82 7.57 7.43
CA ALA A 65 -4.84 8.37 6.78
C ALA A 65 -5.92 7.55 6.06
N CYS A 66 -5.62 6.29 5.71
CA CYS A 66 -6.50 5.41 4.94
C CYS A 66 -7.92 5.38 5.52
N SER A 67 -8.90 5.75 4.69
CA SER A 67 -10.34 5.70 5.00
C SER A 67 -10.81 4.26 5.25
N SER A 68 -10.24 3.31 4.51
CA SER A 68 -10.60 1.89 4.56
C SER A 68 -9.89 1.11 5.67
N LYS A 69 -8.87 1.69 6.32
CA LYS A 69 -8.04 1.05 7.35
C LYS A 69 -7.42 -0.27 6.89
N GLN A 70 -6.85 -0.25 5.69
CA GLN A 70 -6.07 -1.36 5.15
C GLN A 70 -4.66 -1.35 5.72
N GLU A 71 -4.10 -2.52 6.02
CA GLU A 71 -2.72 -2.68 6.50
C GLU A 71 -1.72 -2.53 5.33
N LEU A 72 -1.52 -1.30 4.84
CA LEU A 72 -0.71 -1.03 3.64
C LEU A 72 0.74 -1.49 3.81
N GLN A 73 1.34 -1.26 4.97
CA GLN A 73 2.71 -1.71 5.25
C GLN A 73 2.85 -3.24 5.10
N ARG A 74 1.86 -3.99 5.60
CA ARG A 74 1.84 -5.44 5.50
C ARG A 74 1.68 -5.91 4.06
N ILE A 75 0.85 -5.23 3.26
CA ILE A 75 0.67 -5.52 1.84
C ILE A 75 2.03 -5.37 1.12
N VAL A 76 2.71 -4.23 1.29
CA VAL A 76 4.00 -3.98 0.64
C VAL A 76 5.07 -4.96 1.10
N ARG A 77 5.12 -5.30 2.39
CA ARG A 77 6.04 -6.34 2.90
C ARG A 77 5.82 -7.68 2.19
N THR A 78 4.56 -8.08 2.03
CA THR A 78 4.20 -9.32 1.33
C THR A 78 4.65 -9.27 -0.13
N GLY A 79 4.48 -8.14 -0.82
CA GLY A 79 4.97 -7.95 -2.19
C GLY A 79 6.48 -8.12 -2.33
N LEU A 80 7.25 -7.52 -1.41
CA LEU A 80 8.71 -7.65 -1.39
C LEU A 80 9.17 -9.08 -1.07
N ASP A 81 8.48 -9.76 -0.15
CA ASP A 81 8.78 -11.15 0.19
C ASP A 81 8.49 -12.09 -1.00
N ASN A 82 7.40 -11.85 -1.74
CA ASN A 82 7.04 -12.62 -2.93
C ASN A 82 8.08 -12.43 -4.05
N LEU A 83 8.51 -11.19 -4.31
CA LEU A 83 9.59 -10.91 -5.26
C LEU A 83 10.88 -11.64 -4.87
N ARG A 84 11.24 -11.60 -3.59
CA ARG A 84 12.43 -12.27 -3.10
C ARG A 84 12.33 -13.79 -3.28
N ALA A 85 11.15 -14.38 -3.11
CA ALA A 85 10.94 -15.81 -3.30
C ALA A 85 11.07 -16.24 -4.78
N GLU A 86 10.66 -15.41 -5.73
CA GLU A 86 10.83 -15.67 -7.17
C GLU A 86 12.29 -15.60 -7.64
N MET A 87 13.14 -14.83 -6.95
CA MET A 87 14.55 -14.64 -7.31
C MET A 87 15.50 -15.75 -6.78
N VAL A 88 14.99 -16.69 -5.97
CA VAL A 88 15.77 -17.78 -5.33
C VAL A 88 15.44 -19.12 -5.97
#